data_AF-A0AA51M5C9-F1
#
_entry.id   AF-A0AA51M5C9-F1
#
_cell.length_a   1.000
_cell.length_b   1.000
_cell.length_c   1.000
_cell.angle_alpha   90.00
_cell.angle_beta   90.00
_cell.angle_gamma   90.00
#
_symmetry.space_group_name_H-M   'P 1'
#
loop_
_entity.id
_entity.type
_entity.pdbx_description
1 polymer ?
#
loop_
_entity_poly.entity_id
_entity_poly.type
_entity_poly.pdbx_seq_one_letter_code
_entity_poly.pdbx_strand_id
1 'polypeptide(L)' 'MSCGNFWDSCPDFFEQNPDVSFSQILEGFRINKNNAEGTPLADQETCAWNAAELCPVGIIHIEA' A
#
# COMPACT_ATOMS: atom_id res chain seq x y z
N MET A 1 -13.83 -9.57 0.16
CA MET A 1 -12.49 -9.14 -0.26
C MET A 1 -12.54 -7.63 -0.45
N SER A 2 -12.07 -6.85 0.52
CA SER A 2 -12.05 -5.39 0.48
C SER A 2 -10.61 -4.94 0.34
N CYS A 3 -10.26 -4.23 -0.73
CA CYS A 3 -8.92 -3.67 -0.97
C CYS A 3 -8.67 -2.38 -0.18
N GLY A 4 -9.40 -2.18 0.91
CA GLY A 4 -9.36 -0.96 1.70
C GLY A 4 -9.15 -1.25 3.16
N ASN A 5 -8.17 -2.08 3.52
CA ASN A 5 -7.69 -2.27 4.90
C ASN A 5 -6.18 -2.64 4.92
N PHE A 6 -5.38 -2.29 3.90
CA PHE A 6 -3.93 -2.60 3.89
C PHE A 6 -3.18 -1.91 5.02
N TRP A 7 -3.66 -0.73 5.46
CA TRP A 7 -3.11 -0.02 6.60
C TRP A 7 -3.22 -0.83 7.90
N ASP A 8 -4.15 -1.78 8.03
CA ASP A 8 -4.20 -2.65 9.23
C ASP A 8 -3.08 -3.70 9.20
N SER A 9 -2.60 -4.06 8.01
CA SER A 9 -1.54 -5.06 7.80
C SER A 9 -0.16 -4.43 7.72
N CYS A 10 -0.04 -3.21 7.18
CA CYS A 10 1.17 -2.41 7.22
C CYS A 10 0.88 -0.90 7.35
N PRO A 11 0.62 -0.40 8.57
CA PRO A 11 0.27 1.01 8.82
C PRO A 11 1.43 1.97 8.57
N ASP A 12 2.67 1.47 8.62
CA ASP A 12 3.86 2.28 8.43
C ASP A 12 4.18 2.53 6.95
N PHE A 13 3.44 1.90 6.03
CA PHE A 13 3.59 2.05 4.59
C PHE A 13 2.29 2.49 3.89
N PHE A 14 1.13 2.02 4.37
CA PHE A 14 -0.17 2.38 3.84
C PHE A 14 -0.97 3.27 4.79
N GLU A 15 -1.71 4.21 4.22
CA GLU A 15 -2.71 5.02 4.92
C GLU A 15 -4.11 4.79 4.37
N GLN A 16 -5.13 5.04 5.18
CA GLN A 16 -6.51 5.09 4.73
C GLN A 16 -6.73 6.37 3.93
N ASN A 17 -7.17 6.24 2.68
CA ASN A 17 -7.64 7.41 1.94
C ASN A 17 -9.06 7.77 2.44
N PRO A 18 -9.29 9.00 2.92
CA PRO A 18 -10.60 9.42 3.43
C PRO A 18 -11.63 9.67 2.31
N ASP A 19 -11.21 9.90 1.07
CA ASP A 19 -12.07 10.29 -0.06
C ASP A 19 -12.61 9.08 -0.84
N VAL A 20 -11.81 8.02 -0.92
CA VAL A 20 -12.16 6.75 -1.53
C VAL A 20 -11.80 5.70 -0.49
N SER A 21 -12.73 4.86 -0.03
CA SER A 21 -12.58 3.92 1.10
C SER A 21 -11.47 2.85 0.96
N PHE A 22 -10.49 3.08 0.10
CA PHE A 22 -9.34 2.25 -0.21
C PHE A 22 -8.08 2.74 0.49
N SER A 23 -7.13 1.84 0.67
CA SER A 23 -5.81 2.19 1.19
C SER A 23 -4.96 2.78 0.08
N GLN A 24 -4.03 3.67 0.44
CA GLN A 24 -3.03 4.23 -0.45
C GLN A 24 -1.65 4.19 0.21
N ILE A 25 -0.60 4.27 -0.59
CA ILE A 25 0.77 4.34 -0.07
C ILE A 25 1.00 5.71 0.59
N LEU A 26 1.70 5.76 1.71
CA LEU A 26 2.08 7.01 2.38
C LEU A 26 2.95 7.87 1.47
N GLU A 27 2.74 9.19 1.50
CA GLU A 27 3.38 10.14 0.57
C GLU A 27 4.91 10.01 0.51
N GLY A 28 5.56 9.71 1.63
CA GLY A 28 7.01 9.55 1.71
C GLY A 28 7.59 8.37 0.93
N PHE A 29 6.77 7.37 0.60
CA PHE A 29 7.20 6.16 -0.12
C PHE A 29 6.65 6.09 -1.55
N ARG A 30 5.85 7.06 -1.98
CA ARG A 30 5.25 7.08 -3.32
C ARG A 30 6.30 7.31 -4.40
N ILE A 31 6.21 6.55 -5.49
CA ILE A 31 7.00 6.77 -6.71
C ILE A 31 6.20 7.67 -7.64
N ASN A 32 6.83 8.70 -8.23
CA ASN A 32 6.20 9.59 -9.20
C ASN A 32 4.88 10.26 -8.74
N LYS A 33 4.68 10.40 -7.42
CA LYS A 33 3.41 10.86 -6.80
C LYS A 33 2.20 9.95 -7.08
N ASN A 34 2.44 8.72 -7.53
CA ASN A 34 1.40 7.72 -7.68
C ASN A 34 1.03 7.18 -6.29
N ASN A 35 -0.26 7.17 -5.98
CA ASN A 35 -0.76 6.70 -4.68
C ASN A 35 -0.84 5.17 -4.59
N ALA A 36 -0.69 4.48 -5.71
CA ALA A 36 -0.73 3.04 -5.84
C ALA A 36 0.63 2.41 -6.14
N GLU A 37 1.71 3.19 -6.20
CA GLU A 37 3.04 2.70 -6.52
C GLU A 37 4.08 3.30 -5.59
N GLY A 38 4.91 2.46 -4.99
CA GLY A 38 5.84 2.90 -3.96
C GLY A 38 6.94 1.89 -3.66
N THR A 39 8.00 2.40 -3.03
CA THR A 39 9.16 1.61 -2.61
C THR A 39 9.18 1.54 -1.08
N PRO A 40 8.89 0.36 -0.49
CA PRO A 40 8.98 0.16 0.96
C PRO A 40 10.44 0.15 1.41
N LEU A 41 10.66 0.41 2.70
CA LEU A 41 11.94 0.14 3.34
C LEU A 41 12.14 -1.37 3.49
N ALA A 42 13.38 -1.81 3.71
CA ALA A 42 13.73 -3.24 3.81
C ALA A 42 12.96 -3.98 4.93
N ASP A 43 12.62 -3.29 6.00
CA ASP A 43 11.81 -3.81 7.11
C ASP A 43 10.29 -3.80 6.81
N GLN A 44 9.86 -3.05 5.80
CA GLN A 44 8.47 -2.92 5.35
C GLN A 44 8.16 -3.74 4.09
N GLU A 45 9.18 -4.23 3.36
CA GLU A 45 8.99 -4.97 2.11
C GLU A 45 8.06 -6.18 2.29
N THR A 46 8.29 -6.97 3.35
CA THR A 46 7.49 -8.18 3.61
C THR A 46 6.03 -7.84 3.96
N CYS A 47 5.78 -6.84 4.82
CA CYS A 47 4.41 -6.45 5.16
C CYS A 47 3.68 -5.86 3.94
N ALA A 48 4.39 -5.06 3.13
CA ALA A 48 3.83 -4.34 2.00
C ALA A 48 3.41 -5.32 0.89
N TRP A 49 4.26 -6.29 0.57
CA TRP A 49 3.93 -7.37 -0.36
C TRP A 49 2.76 -8.21 0.12
N ASN A 50 2.79 -8.69 1.36
CA ASN A 50 1.70 -9.50 1.92
C ASN A 50 0.37 -8.75 1.88
N ALA A 51 0.36 -7.45 2.22
CA ALA A 51 -0.85 -6.64 2.18
C ALA A 51 -1.36 -6.41 0.74
N ALA A 52 -0.45 -6.16 -0.21
CA ALA A 52 -0.81 -6.00 -1.62
C ALA A 52 -1.41 -7.28 -2.22
N GLU A 53 -0.88 -8.46 -1.85
CA GLU A 53 -1.40 -9.77 -2.30
C GLU A 53 -2.81 -10.08 -1.78
N LEU A 54 -3.24 -9.48 -0.67
CA LEU A 54 -4.62 -9.63 -0.16
C LEU A 54 -5.66 -8.96 -1.07
N CYS A 55 -5.22 -8.16 -2.05
CA CYS A 55 -6.08 -7.51 -3.02
C CYS A 55 -6.13 -8.29 -4.34
N PRO A 56 -7.22 -8.99 -4.66
CA PRO A 56 -7.31 -9.80 -5.87
C PRO A 56 -7.27 -9.00 -7.19
N VAL A 57 -7.35 -7.67 -7.12
CA VAL A 57 -7.34 -6.77 -8.29
C VAL A 57 -5.97 -6.13 -8.55
N GLY A 58 -4.96 -6.36 -7.71
CA GLY A 58 -3.58 -5.95 -7.99
C GLY A 58 -3.40 -4.44 -8.25
N ILE A 59 -4.16 -3.59 -7.53
CA ILE A 59 -4.16 -2.14 -7.78
C ILE A 59 -2.86 -1.49 -7.28
N ILE A 60 -2.23 -2.06 -6.24
CA ILE A 60 -0.99 -1.55 -5.65
C ILE A 60 0.22 -2.30 -6.21
N HIS A 61 1.21 -1.56 -6.69
CA HIS A 61 2.50 -2.08 -7.12
C HIS A 61 3.59 -1.70 -6.12
N ILE A 62 4.33 -2.71 -5.68
CA ILE A 62 5.51 -2.56 -4.81
C ILE A 62 6.74 -2.73 -5.70
N GLU A 63 7.57 -1.69 -5.78
CA GLU A 63 8.89 -1.78 -6.41
C GLU A 63 9.92 -2.10 -5.33
N ALA A 64 10.70 -3.16 -5.54
CA ALA A 64 11.75 -3.64 -4.64
C ALA A 64 13.15 -3.40 -5.22
#